data_AF-F7QER4-F1
#
_entry.id   AF-F7QER4-F1
#
_cell.length_a   1.000
_cell.length_b   1.000
_cell.length_c   1.000
_cell.angle_alpha   90.00
_cell.angle_beta   90.00
_cell.angle_gamma   90.00
#
_symmetry.space_group_name_H-M   'P 1'
#
loop_
_entity.id
_entity.type
_entity.pdbx_description
1 polymer ?
#
loop_
_entity_poly.entity_id
_entity_poly.type
_entity_poly.pdbx_seq_one_letter_code
_entity_poly.pdbx_strand_id
1 'polypeptide(L)' 'MTSDEIGDPYRLAMRARVNGETWTDSDSSGMLHSFEEMIAYVSRSETLHAGEFFGSGTVGGGCGLETPSLAAAW' A
#
# COMPACT_ATOMS: atom_id res chain seq x y z
N MET A 1 6.63 -14.18 -6.04
CA MET A 1 5.60 -13.25 -6.48
C MET A 1 6.06 -12.62 -7.78
N THR A 2 5.61 -13.18 -8.88
CA THR A 2 5.68 -12.57 -10.21
C THR A 2 4.37 -11.83 -10.48
N SER A 3 4.35 -10.97 -11.50
CA SER A 3 3.17 -10.15 -11.78
C SER A 3 1.96 -10.99 -12.18
N ASP A 4 2.17 -12.14 -12.83
CA ASP A 4 1.11 -13.07 -13.24
C ASP A 4 0.51 -13.88 -12.09
N GLU A 5 1.18 -13.93 -10.93
CA GLU A 5 0.65 -14.56 -9.71
C GLU A 5 -0.36 -13.65 -8.97
N ILE A 6 -0.40 -12.35 -9.29
CA ILE A 6 -1.36 -11.40 -8.74
C ILE A 6 -2.54 -11.23 -9.70
N GLY A 7 -3.76 -11.22 -9.14
CA GLY A 7 -4.98 -10.87 -9.87
C GLY A 7 -5.05 -9.39 -10.22
N ASP A 8 -6.18 -8.75 -9.99
CA ASP A 8 -6.29 -7.29 -10.16
C ASP A 8 -5.53 -6.57 -9.04
N PRO A 9 -4.40 -5.89 -9.34
CA PRO A 9 -3.58 -5.23 -8.32
C PRO A 9 -4.30 -4.04 -7.65
N TYR A 10 -5.37 -3.54 -8.28
CA TYR A 10 -6.18 -2.43 -7.78
C TYR A 10 -7.40 -2.90 -6.98
N ARG A 11 -7.50 -4.20 -6.66
CA ARG A 11 -8.58 -4.77 -5.84
C ARG A 11 -8.10 -5.88 -4.91
N LEU A 12 -6.91 -5.72 -4.34
CA LEU A 12 -6.31 -6.68 -3.41
C LEU A 12 -6.77 -6.40 -1.99
N ALA A 13 -7.22 -7.44 -1.28
CA ALA A 13 -7.53 -7.33 0.15
C ALA A 13 -6.26 -7.09 0.97
N MET A 14 -6.32 -6.14 1.91
CA MET A 14 -5.20 -5.71 2.74
C MET A 14 -5.62 -5.62 4.21
N ARG A 15 -4.86 -6.29 5.07
CA ARG A 15 -5.14 -6.35 6.50
C ARG A 15 -3.87 -6.21 7.32
N ALA A 16 -3.91 -5.33 8.32
CA ALA A 16 -2.86 -5.18 9.31
C ALA A 16 -3.36 -5.62 10.68
N ARG A 17 -2.55 -6.39 11.39
CA ARG A 17 -2.82 -6.82 12.77
C ARG A 17 -1.67 -6.46 13.68
N VAL A 18 -1.98 -5.90 14.84
CA VAL A 18 -1.02 -5.62 15.90
C VAL A 18 -1.39 -6.47 17.10
N ASN A 19 -0.51 -7.39 17.48
CA ASN A 19 -0.72 -8.30 18.62
C ASN A 19 -2.04 -9.09 18.56
N GLY A 20 -2.44 -9.49 17.34
CA GLY A 20 -3.65 -10.27 17.09
C GLY A 20 -4.91 -9.42 16.86
N GLU A 21 -4.90 -8.13 17.22
CA GLU A 21 -6.00 -7.21 16.94
C GLU A 21 -5.92 -6.68 15.51
N THR A 22 -7.04 -6.65 14.79
CA THR A 22 -7.09 -6.08 13.43
C THR A 22 -7.26 -4.57 13.51
N TRP A 23 -6.25 -3.85 13.01
CA TRP A 23 -6.21 -2.39 13.00
C TRP A 23 -6.73 -1.81 11.68
N THR A 24 -6.47 -2.52 10.59
CA THR A 24 -6.87 -2.12 9.24
C THR A 24 -7.42 -3.33 8.52
N ASP A 25 -8.56 -3.16 7.86
CA ASP A 25 -9.22 -4.16 7.01
C ASP A 25 -9.83 -3.45 5.80
N SER A 26 -9.12 -3.44 4.67
CA SER A 26 -9.46 -2.65 3.48
C SER A 26 -8.94 -3.33 2.22
N ASP A 27 -8.89 -2.60 1.10
CA ASP A 27 -8.36 -3.08 -0.17
C ASP A 27 -7.67 -1.97 -0.98
N SER A 28 -6.95 -2.34 -2.04
CA SER A 28 -6.19 -1.41 -2.88
C SER A 28 -7.02 -0.57 -3.86
N SER A 29 -8.36 -0.67 -3.86
CA SER A 29 -9.20 0.12 -4.78
C SER A 29 -9.19 1.62 -4.49
N GLY A 30 -8.76 2.02 -3.29
CA GLY A 30 -8.58 3.41 -2.90
C GLY A 30 -7.27 4.05 -3.40
N MET A 31 -6.44 3.35 -4.17
CA MET A 31 -5.19 3.93 -4.71
C MET A 31 -5.49 5.14 -5.60
N LEU A 32 -4.86 6.28 -5.27
CA LEU A 32 -5.03 7.53 -6.01
C LEU A 32 -4.22 7.60 -7.31
N HIS A 33 -3.12 6.84 -7.37
CA HIS A 33 -2.23 6.76 -8.51
C HIS A 33 -1.99 5.30 -8.87
N SER A 34 -2.03 4.99 -10.16
CA SER A 34 -1.72 3.63 -10.64
C SER A 34 -0.22 3.34 -10.53
N PHE A 35 0.18 2.06 -10.60
CA PHE A 35 1.61 1.71 -10.60
C PHE A 35 2.33 2.29 -11.82
N GLU A 36 1.66 2.31 -12.97
CA GLU A 36 2.18 2.91 -14.20
C GLU A 36 2.39 4.42 -14.05
N GLU A 37 1.45 5.13 -13.39
CA GLU A 37 1.57 6.56 -13.10
C GLU A 37 2.71 6.85 -12.12
N MET A 38 2.88 6.04 -11.07
CA MET A 38 3.99 6.19 -10.13
C MET A 38 5.35 6.00 -10.81
N ILE A 39 5.48 4.95 -11.64
CA ILE A 39 6.71 4.66 -12.40
C ILE A 39 7.02 5.83 -13.35
N ALA A 40 6.02 6.26 -14.13
CA ALA A 40 6.18 7.38 -15.06
C ALA A 40 6.51 8.70 -14.34
N TYR A 41 5.96 8.92 -13.14
CA TYR A 41 6.25 10.12 -12.36
C TYR A 41 7.71 10.15 -11.92
N VAL A 42 8.19 9.07 -11.30
CA VAL A 42 9.55 8.96 -10.75
C VAL A 42 10.61 8.96 -11.85
N SER A 43 10.35 8.28 -12.97
CA SER A 43 11.30 8.17 -14.09
C SER A 43 11.64 9.51 -14.78
N ARG A 44 10.92 10.60 -14.46
CA ARG A 44 11.23 11.95 -14.97
C ARG A 44 12.43 12.58 -14.27
N SER A 45 12.74 12.14 -13.05
CA SER A 45 13.79 12.73 -12.22
C SER A 45 14.88 11.73 -11.86
N GLU A 46 14.54 10.44 -11.82
CA GLU A 46 15.47 9.37 -11.42
C GLU A 46 15.55 8.29 -12.50
N THR A 47 16.74 7.69 -12.65
CA THR A 47 16.88 6.47 -13.46
C THR A 47 16.43 5.28 -12.62
N LEU A 48 15.49 4.50 -13.14
CA LEU A 48 15.00 3.31 -12.46
C LEU A 48 15.90 2.12 -12.75
N HIS A 49 16.18 1.32 -11.73
CA HIS A 49 17.01 0.13 -11.81
C HIS A 49 16.20 -1.13 -11.48
N ALA A 50 16.53 -2.24 -12.16
CA ALA A 50 15.89 -3.51 -11.90
C ALA A 50 16.15 -3.96 -10.45
N GLY A 51 15.09 -4.35 -9.75
CA GLY A 51 15.15 -4.77 -8.34
C GLY A 51 14.80 -3.69 -7.32
N GLU A 52 14.48 -2.47 -7.76
CA GLU A 52 13.99 -1.41 -6.87
C GLU A 52 12.58 -1.70 -6.33
N PHE A 53 12.27 -1.10 -5.18
CA PHE A 53 10.98 -1.27 -4.49
C PHE A 53 10.23 0.05 -4.42
N PHE A 54 8.96 0.01 -4.82
CA PHE A 54 8.04 1.14 -4.78
C PHE A 54 6.98 0.90 -3.72
N GLY A 55 6.84 1.83 -2.77
CA GLY A 55 5.72 1.83 -1.83
C GLY A 55 4.54 2.58 -2.43
N SER A 56 3.42 1.88 -2.68
CA SER A 56 2.20 2.47 -3.25
C SER A 56 1.40 3.36 -2.29
N GLY A 57 1.88 3.53 -1.05
CA GLY A 57 1.15 4.17 0.05
C GLY A 57 0.36 3.19 0.91
N THR A 58 -0.29 3.71 1.95
CA THR A 58 -1.17 2.95 2.85
C THR A 58 -2.60 2.95 2.32
N VAL A 59 -3.34 1.85 2.53
CA VAL A 59 -4.81 1.85 2.35
C VAL A 59 -5.47 2.73 3.41
N GLY A 60 -6.75 3.09 3.19
CA GLY A 60 -7.52 3.87 4.16
C GLY A 60 -7.56 3.18 5.53
N GLY A 61 -7.33 3.95 6.59
CA GLY A 61 -7.21 3.41 7.96
C GLY A 61 -5.92 2.59 8.18
N GLY A 62 -4.97 2.62 7.25
CA GLY A 62 -3.68 1.96 7.31
C GLY A 62 -2.60 2.77 8.03
N CYS A 63 -2.85 4.06 8.32
CA CYS A 63 -1.95 4.90 9.07
C CYS A 63 -2.38 5.00 10.55
N GLY A 64 -1.45 4.81 11.47
CA GLY A 64 -1.75 4.91 12.91
C GLY A 64 -2.29 6.28 13.35
N LEU A 65 -2.02 7.34 12.58
CA LEU A 65 -2.60 8.67 12.82
C LEU A 65 -4.10 8.73 12.51
N GLU A 66 -4.61 7.86 11.64
CA GLU A 66 -6.04 7.73 11.35
C GLU A 66 -6.79 6.99 12.47
N THR A 67 -6.06 6.29 13.36
CA THR A 67 -6.62 5.49 14.46
C THR A 67 -6.03 5.86 15.84
N PRO A 68 -6.27 7.09 16.36
CA PRO A 68 -5.66 7.56 17.61
C PRO A 68 -6.01 6.71 18.83
N SER A 69 -7.21 6.12 18.86
CA SER A 69 -7.66 5.25 19.96
C SER A 69 -6.91 3.92 20.04
N LEU A 70 -6.45 3.40 18.89
CA LEU A 70 -5.63 2.19 18.83
C LEU A 70 -4.16 2.52 19.13
N ALA A 71 -3.65 3.65 18.65
CA ALA A 71 -2.28 4.09 18.91
C ALA A 71 -2.00 4.40 20.39
N ALA A 72 -3.01 4.86 21.15
CA ALA A 72 -2.87 5.17 22.57
C ALA A 72 -2.96 3.94 23.50
N ALA A 73 -3.25 2.75 22.97
CA ALA A 73 -3.41 1.52 23.74
C ALA A 73 -2.08 0.75 23.97
N TRP A 74 -0.94 1.33 23.57
CA TRP A 74 0.39 0.72 23.57
C TRP A 74 1.45 1.67 24.12
#